data_AF-A0A7J5APF0-F1
#
_entry.id   AF-A0A7J5APF0-F1
#
_cell.length_a   1.000
_cell.length_b   1.000
_cell.length_c   1.000
_cell.angle_alpha   90.00
_cell.angle_beta   90.00
_cell.angle_gamma   90.00
#
_symmetry.space_group_name_H-M   'P 1'
#
loop_
_entity.id
_entity.type
_entity.pdbx_description
1 polymer ?
#
loop_
_entity_poly.entity_id
_entity_poly.type
_entity_poly.pdbx_seq_one_letter_code
_entity_poly.pdbx_strand_id
1 'polypeptide(L)'
;MKVYFSKSLAQFLTISLCTLLFSCSSNSGIHSDDPDIGEEPTIPCNVSEIFGNETSNAVCFEIDNNVRKVYTNNFPAHSYGPWAGPNTLAAQDFEYSMCLYPELTSTITEIKEDPSSQACGGGIIFGVSNQGINYSPFARLYWVNPNTQEENLNWHVEADFTLAMDSNGGHVNNVSRYHYHNIPKDYFTNDLKIDGTQHSPILGYAADGFPIYYKYLYTDATTKASNPTVSAFTSGYSLKQGNRPGDGVTAPDGAYDGTYIEDYEYTGADLDECGGRFAVTPEYPNGTYYYVLTDNWPYIPRCFKGKYVDNSFQISPGCPDSTAAQDCSTVAVTSINANVFDDLKNKLDSKLYEKLNDLDFGSRYADAKINQIKIYTTDGSLAYASNSTNELNSNTMHDLKSFYIQVDFSNGSITKKISA
;
A
#
# COMPACT_ATOMS: atom_id res chain seq x y z
N MET A 1 -76.95 -5.32 17.10
CA MET A 1 -78.07 -4.41 17.38
C MET A 1 -77.54 -2.98 17.29
N LYS A 2 -78.17 -2.17 16.43
CA LYS A 2 -78.05 -0.70 16.26
C LYS A 2 -76.76 -0.11 15.64
N VAL A 3 -76.91 0.18 14.35
CA VAL A 3 -76.36 1.31 13.56
C VAL A 3 -76.74 2.65 14.22
N TYR A 4 -75.89 3.70 14.11
CA TYR A 4 -76.30 5.07 13.72
C TYR A 4 -75.10 5.95 13.29
N PHE A 5 -75.29 6.62 12.16
CA PHE A 5 -74.50 7.72 11.57
C PHE A 5 -74.86 9.08 12.20
N SER A 6 -73.91 10.02 12.24
CA SER A 6 -74.15 11.48 12.02
C SER A 6 -72.80 12.24 11.89
N LYS A 7 -72.41 12.68 10.69
CA LYS A 7 -72.47 14.06 10.14
C LYS A 7 -71.78 15.18 10.95
N SER A 8 -70.64 15.64 10.41
CA SER A 8 -70.24 17.03 10.11
C SER A 8 -70.32 18.12 11.19
N LEU A 9 -69.18 18.73 11.50
CA LEU A 9 -69.00 20.19 11.35
C LEU A 9 -67.52 20.53 11.13
N ALA A 10 -67.25 21.29 10.07
CA ALA A 10 -65.93 21.80 9.71
C ALA A 10 -65.52 22.98 10.61
N GLN A 11 -64.26 23.02 11.03
CA GLN A 11 -63.63 24.23 11.54
C GLN A 11 -62.23 24.35 10.92
N PHE A 12 -62.05 25.42 10.17
CA PHE A 12 -60.82 25.80 9.49
C PHE A 12 -59.71 26.05 10.52
N LEU A 13 -58.59 25.33 10.39
CA LEU A 13 -57.32 25.72 10.98
C LEU A 13 -56.30 25.81 9.85
N THR A 14 -55.88 27.04 9.56
CA THR A 14 -54.81 27.37 8.63
C THR A 14 -53.48 26.84 9.18
N ILE A 15 -52.96 25.78 8.56
CA ILE A 15 -51.59 25.30 8.77
C ILE A 15 -50.69 25.99 7.76
N SER A 16 -49.80 26.84 8.28
CA SER A 16 -48.71 27.47 7.53
C SER A 16 -47.72 26.39 7.11
N LEU A 17 -47.76 26.02 5.82
CA LEU A 17 -46.84 25.08 5.20
C LEU A 17 -45.48 25.79 5.00
N CYS A 18 -44.52 25.54 5.88
CA CYS A 18 -43.15 25.99 5.72
C CYS A 18 -42.45 25.04 4.72
N THR A 19 -42.65 25.28 3.42
CA THR A 19 -41.84 24.67 2.36
C THR A 19 -40.44 25.26 2.41
N LEU A 20 -39.48 24.50 2.96
CA LEU A 20 -38.06 24.74 2.73
C LEU A 20 -37.76 24.36 1.27
N LEU A 21 -37.77 25.38 0.40
CA LEU A 21 -37.19 25.34 -0.92
C LEU A 21 -35.66 25.33 -0.75
N PHE A 22 -35.02 24.17 -0.84
CA PHE A 22 -33.61 24.14 -1.20
C PHE A 22 -33.50 24.45 -2.69
N SER A 23 -33.05 25.67 -2.97
CA SER A 23 -32.64 26.10 -4.30
C SER A 23 -31.37 25.32 -4.69
N CYS A 24 -31.48 24.44 -5.69
CA CYS A 24 -30.33 24.02 -6.47
C CYS A 24 -29.91 25.21 -7.35
N SER A 25 -28.82 25.89 -6.99
CA SER A 25 -28.14 26.77 -7.93
C SER A 25 -27.15 25.93 -8.72
N SER A 26 -27.53 25.57 -9.95
CA SER A 26 -26.60 25.15 -10.99
C SER A 26 -25.68 26.32 -11.31
N ASN A 27 -24.40 26.24 -10.93
CA ASN A 27 -23.40 27.17 -11.45
C ASN A 27 -22.47 26.42 -12.41
N SER A 28 -22.72 26.64 -13.68
CA SER A 28 -21.88 26.26 -14.80
C SER A 28 -20.66 27.18 -14.90
N GLY A 29 -19.47 26.59 -14.71
CA GLY A 29 -18.21 26.91 -15.38
C GLY A 29 -17.58 28.30 -15.18
N ILE A 30 -16.41 28.30 -14.52
CA ILE A 30 -15.23 29.04 -15.00
C ILE A 30 -14.01 28.14 -14.85
N HIS A 31 -13.39 27.81 -15.98
CA HIS A 31 -12.02 27.29 -16.11
C HIS A 31 -11.04 28.34 -15.60
N SER A 32 -10.13 27.95 -14.72
CA SER A 32 -8.81 28.61 -14.61
C SER A 32 -7.79 27.57 -14.17
N ASP A 33 -6.81 27.38 -15.03
CA ASP A 33 -5.64 26.51 -14.88
C ASP A 33 -4.68 27.08 -13.80
N ASP A 34 -4.40 26.33 -12.73
CA ASP A 34 -3.09 26.18 -12.03
C ASP A 34 -3.25 25.22 -10.80
N PRO A 35 -2.36 24.24 -10.54
CA PRO A 35 -2.44 23.38 -9.36
C PRO A 35 -1.51 23.92 -8.26
N ASP A 36 -2.02 24.86 -7.46
CA ASP A 36 -1.47 25.12 -6.13
C ASP A 36 -2.24 24.22 -5.15
N ILE A 37 -1.54 23.28 -4.51
CA ILE A 37 -2.11 22.42 -3.47
C ILE A 37 -2.35 23.32 -2.26
N GLY A 38 -3.54 23.94 -2.22
CA GLY A 38 -4.05 24.56 -1.01
C GLY A 38 -4.28 23.46 0.03
N GLU A 39 -3.42 23.42 1.05
CA GLU A 39 -3.71 22.69 2.29
C GLU A 39 -4.99 23.26 2.90
N GLU A 40 -6.12 22.56 2.70
CA GLU A 40 -7.25 22.69 3.61
C GLU A 40 -6.73 22.43 5.04
N PRO A 41 -7.04 23.29 6.03
CA PRO A 41 -6.52 23.12 7.39
C PRO A 41 -6.98 21.76 7.93
N THR A 42 -6.03 20.85 8.13
CA THR A 42 -6.28 19.55 8.73
C THR A 42 -6.76 19.78 10.16
N ILE A 43 -8.01 19.41 10.43
CA ILE A 43 -8.53 19.43 11.81
C ILE A 43 -7.71 18.38 12.58
N PRO A 44 -6.97 18.77 13.64
CA PRO A 44 -6.15 17.83 14.39
C PRO A 44 -7.04 16.76 15.04
N CYS A 45 -6.52 15.54 15.15
CA CYS A 45 -7.29 14.44 15.69
C CYS A 45 -7.63 14.66 17.17
N ASN A 46 -8.89 14.43 17.55
CA ASN A 46 -9.29 14.40 18.96
C ASN A 46 -9.02 13.03 19.56
N VAL A 47 -7.75 12.78 19.92
CA VAL A 47 -7.27 11.47 20.40
C VAL A 47 -8.05 10.98 21.62
N SER A 48 -8.40 11.88 22.55
CA SER A 48 -9.18 11.51 23.76
C SER A 48 -10.60 11.05 23.45
N GLU A 49 -11.23 11.58 22.39
CA GLU A 49 -12.56 11.14 21.95
C GLU A 49 -12.49 9.79 21.23
N ILE A 50 -11.45 9.59 20.42
CA ILE A 50 -11.22 8.32 19.71
C ILE A 50 -11.01 7.19 20.72
N PHE A 51 -10.07 7.37 21.64
CA PHE A 51 -9.72 6.36 22.65
C PHE A 51 -10.80 6.22 23.74
N GLY A 52 -11.60 7.26 23.96
CA GLY A 52 -12.77 7.19 24.85
C GLY A 52 -13.97 6.46 24.26
N ASN A 53 -13.98 6.14 22.95
CA ASN A 53 -15.06 5.41 22.31
C ASN A 53 -14.79 3.90 22.35
N GLU A 54 -15.53 3.18 23.20
CA GLU A 54 -15.36 1.73 23.37
C GLU A 54 -16.42 0.88 22.63
N THR A 55 -17.36 1.52 21.91
CA THR A 55 -18.59 0.85 21.43
C THR A 55 -18.84 0.93 19.93
N SER A 56 -18.14 1.81 19.21
CA SER A 56 -18.22 1.93 17.76
C SER A 56 -16.86 2.26 17.17
N ASN A 57 -16.73 2.21 15.84
CA ASN A 57 -15.52 2.68 15.16
C ASN A 57 -15.22 4.15 15.49
N ALA A 58 -13.95 4.42 15.77
CA ALA A 58 -13.38 5.75 15.79
C ALA A 58 -11.95 5.68 15.22
N VAL A 59 -11.69 6.40 14.14
CA VAL A 59 -10.38 6.51 13.50
C VAL A 59 -10.18 7.94 12.98
N CYS A 60 -8.96 8.43 13.05
CA CYS A 60 -8.57 9.71 12.50
C CYS A 60 -7.17 9.65 11.90
N PHE A 61 -7.03 10.25 10.72
CA PHE A 61 -5.75 10.43 10.04
C PHE A 61 -5.33 11.89 10.17
N GLU A 62 -4.08 12.09 10.54
CA GLU A 62 -3.47 13.39 10.76
C GLU A 62 -2.18 13.49 9.95
N ILE A 63 -1.87 14.69 9.46
CA ILE A 63 -0.58 14.98 8.87
C ILE A 63 0.18 15.88 9.85
N ASP A 64 1.32 15.40 10.31
CA ASP A 64 2.28 16.15 11.10
C ASP A 64 3.56 16.29 10.26
N ASN A 65 3.70 17.44 9.59
CA ASN A 65 4.75 17.70 8.60
C ASN A 65 4.80 16.62 7.50
N ASN A 66 5.85 15.81 7.48
CA ASN A 66 6.14 14.73 6.54
C ASN A 66 5.71 13.35 7.04
N VAL A 67 4.99 13.28 8.16
CA VAL A 67 4.50 12.05 8.78
C VAL A 67 2.99 11.99 8.69
N ARG A 68 2.47 10.87 8.21
CA ARG A 68 1.06 10.52 8.36
C ARG A 68 0.91 9.78 9.69
N LYS A 69 0.01 10.27 10.54
CA LYS A 69 -0.37 9.65 11.81
C LYS A 69 -1.78 9.08 11.73
N VAL A 70 -2.02 7.99 12.44
CA VAL A 70 -3.32 7.34 12.53
C VAL A 70 -3.62 7.04 13.98
N TYR A 71 -4.73 7.58 14.47
CA TYR A 71 -5.28 7.28 15.79
C TYR A 71 -6.53 6.43 15.60
N THR A 72 -6.58 5.25 16.22
CA THR A 72 -7.69 4.32 16.05
C THR A 72 -8.00 3.59 17.34
N ASN A 73 -9.28 3.32 17.58
CA ASN A 73 -9.74 2.42 18.63
C ASN A 73 -9.89 0.95 18.14
N ASN A 74 -9.49 0.68 16.89
CA ASN A 74 -9.52 -0.64 16.25
C ASN A 74 -10.89 -1.36 16.36
N PHE A 75 -11.97 -0.59 16.40
CA PHE A 75 -13.32 -1.14 16.40
C PHE A 75 -13.87 -1.15 14.95
N PRO A 76 -14.40 -2.25 14.39
CA PRO A 76 -14.76 -2.28 12.97
C PRO A 76 -15.95 -1.35 12.66
N ALA A 77 -15.90 -0.67 11.51
CA ALA A 77 -16.97 0.21 11.03
C ALA A 77 -18.04 -0.51 10.19
N HIS A 78 -17.81 -1.78 9.86
CA HIS A 78 -18.67 -2.61 9.02
C HIS A 78 -19.26 -3.77 9.82
N SER A 79 -20.17 -4.52 9.21
CA SER A 79 -20.69 -5.75 9.81
C SER A 79 -19.54 -6.76 9.99
N TYR A 80 -19.43 -7.36 11.17
CA TYR A 80 -18.40 -8.31 11.53
C TYR A 80 -18.99 -9.58 12.14
N GLY A 81 -18.20 -10.64 12.17
CA GLY A 81 -18.62 -11.93 12.65
C GLY A 81 -19.60 -12.65 11.70
N PRO A 82 -19.99 -13.89 12.05
CA PRO A 82 -19.46 -14.66 13.18
C PRO A 82 -18.03 -15.17 12.94
N TRP A 83 -17.26 -15.33 14.00
CA TRP A 83 -15.99 -16.11 14.04
C TRP A 83 -16.14 -17.24 15.06
N ALA A 84 -15.26 -18.24 15.03
CA ALA A 84 -15.28 -19.31 16.02
C ALA A 84 -14.47 -18.96 17.28
N GLY A 85 -14.81 -19.60 18.40
CA GLY A 85 -14.09 -19.47 19.67
C GLY A 85 -14.77 -18.52 20.68
N PRO A 86 -14.18 -18.40 21.88
CA PRO A 86 -14.79 -17.67 23.00
C PRO A 86 -14.49 -16.17 23.01
N ASN A 87 -13.63 -15.69 22.11
CA ASN A 87 -13.12 -14.33 22.15
C ASN A 87 -14.21 -13.32 21.76
N THR A 88 -14.31 -12.25 22.54
CA THR A 88 -15.24 -11.15 22.32
C THR A 88 -14.49 -9.89 21.91
N LEU A 89 -15.05 -9.12 20.98
CA LEU A 89 -14.50 -7.83 20.54
C LEU A 89 -14.46 -6.81 21.69
N ALA A 90 -13.39 -6.04 21.77
CA ALA A 90 -13.29 -4.81 22.55
C ALA A 90 -12.47 -3.77 21.78
N ALA A 91 -12.78 -2.49 21.98
CA ALA A 91 -11.96 -1.39 21.46
C ALA A 91 -10.54 -1.45 22.06
N GLN A 92 -9.55 -1.07 21.25
CA GLN A 92 -8.15 -0.99 21.63
C GLN A 92 -7.48 0.18 20.93
N ASP A 93 -6.76 0.97 21.70
CA ASP A 93 -6.13 2.19 21.24
C ASP A 93 -4.81 1.90 20.54
N PHE A 94 -4.65 2.43 19.33
CA PHE A 94 -3.39 2.43 18.60
C PHE A 94 -3.10 3.81 18.03
N GLU A 95 -1.80 4.11 18.03
CA GLU A 95 -1.20 5.22 17.32
C GLU A 95 -0.19 4.64 16.33
N TYR A 96 -0.40 4.93 15.04
CA TYR A 96 0.51 4.55 13.97
C TYR A 96 1.11 5.78 13.34
N SER A 97 2.37 5.69 12.94
CA SER A 97 3.10 6.73 12.22
C SER A 97 3.77 6.12 11.00
N MET A 98 3.73 6.80 9.87
CA MET A 98 4.33 6.33 8.62
C MET A 98 4.69 7.51 7.73
N CYS A 99 5.54 7.30 6.75
CA CYS A 99 5.91 8.38 5.85
C CYS A 99 4.73 8.85 5.00
N LEU A 100 4.50 10.17 5.01
CA LEU A 100 3.56 10.81 4.10
C LEU A 100 4.03 10.63 2.64
N TYR A 101 5.36 10.72 2.45
CA TYR A 101 6.06 10.58 1.18
C TYR A 101 7.07 9.42 1.25
N PRO A 102 6.61 8.17 1.11
CA PRO A 102 7.48 6.99 1.17
C PRO A 102 8.47 6.94 0.00
N GLU A 103 9.71 6.52 0.29
CA GLU A 103 10.76 6.30 -0.72
C GLU A 103 10.87 4.82 -1.08
N LEU A 104 10.92 4.49 -2.37
CA LEU A 104 11.20 3.13 -2.82
C LEU A 104 12.65 2.72 -2.53
N THR A 105 12.83 1.44 -2.25
CA THR A 105 14.13 0.79 -2.15
C THR A 105 14.16 -0.51 -2.96
N SER A 106 15.35 -0.90 -3.42
CA SER A 106 15.57 -2.22 -4.02
C SER A 106 15.71 -3.32 -2.96
N THR A 107 15.88 -2.96 -1.70
CA THR A 107 15.99 -3.90 -0.58
C THR A 107 14.60 -4.24 -0.06
N ILE A 108 14.21 -5.50 -0.19
CA ILE A 108 12.94 -6.00 0.35
C ILE A 108 13.07 -6.14 1.87
N THR A 109 12.08 -5.62 2.60
CA THR A 109 11.91 -5.94 4.02
C THR A 109 10.80 -6.96 4.16
N GLU A 110 11.18 -8.20 4.48
CA GLU A 110 10.21 -9.28 4.73
C GLU A 110 9.39 -9.00 5.99
N ILE A 111 8.09 -9.30 5.92
CA ILE A 111 7.24 -9.35 7.11
C ILE A 111 7.52 -10.70 7.77
N LYS A 112 8.36 -10.69 8.80
CA LYS A 112 8.66 -11.87 9.59
C LYS A 112 8.66 -11.57 11.07
N GLU A 113 8.35 -12.62 11.84
CA GLU A 113 8.55 -12.63 13.28
C GLU A 113 10.03 -12.74 13.60
N ASP A 114 10.45 -12.23 14.75
CA ASP A 114 11.77 -12.49 15.33
C ASP A 114 11.59 -13.15 16.70
N PRO A 115 11.24 -14.45 16.74
CA PRO A 115 11.03 -15.15 18.00
C PRO A 115 12.29 -15.21 18.88
N SER A 116 13.46 -14.83 18.35
CA SER A 116 14.71 -14.74 19.13
C SER A 116 14.86 -13.40 19.87
N SER A 117 14.11 -12.38 19.46
CA SER A 117 14.08 -11.07 20.11
C SER A 117 13.23 -11.11 21.38
N GLN A 118 13.89 -10.94 22.53
CA GLN A 118 13.22 -10.96 23.85
C GLN A 118 12.29 -9.76 24.08
N ALA A 119 12.41 -8.66 23.32
CA ALA A 119 11.67 -7.42 23.53
C ALA A 119 10.76 -7.03 22.35
N CYS A 120 11.10 -7.39 21.11
CA CYS A 120 10.35 -6.97 19.93
C CYS A 120 10.28 -8.10 18.89
N GLY A 121 9.79 -9.26 19.32
CA GLY A 121 9.84 -10.50 18.54
C GLY A 121 8.57 -10.90 17.82
N GLY A 122 7.42 -10.25 18.08
CA GLY A 122 6.16 -10.65 17.45
C GLY A 122 6.03 -10.29 15.96
N GLY A 123 7.05 -9.67 15.36
CA GLY A 123 7.02 -9.22 13.98
C GLY A 123 6.17 -7.97 13.80
N ILE A 124 5.80 -7.71 12.55
CA ILE A 124 5.26 -6.41 12.13
C ILE A 124 3.91 -6.58 11.42
N ILE A 125 2.91 -5.78 11.77
CA ILE A 125 1.67 -5.73 10.97
C ILE A 125 1.95 -5.10 9.60
N PHE A 126 1.25 -5.55 8.56
CA PHE A 126 1.49 -5.03 7.20
C PHE A 126 1.10 -3.56 7.08
N GLY A 127 -0.03 -3.18 7.67
CA GLY A 127 -0.57 -1.83 7.56
C GLY A 127 -1.85 -1.66 8.33
N VAL A 128 -2.39 -0.45 8.26
CA VAL A 128 -3.65 -0.08 8.89
C VAL A 128 -4.64 0.33 7.81
N SER A 129 -5.86 -0.20 7.89
CA SER A 129 -6.93 0.13 6.95
C SER A 129 -7.46 1.55 7.14
N ASN A 130 -8.20 2.05 6.14
CA ASN A 130 -8.87 3.34 6.24
C ASN A 130 -9.95 3.40 7.36
N GLN A 131 -10.33 2.25 7.92
CA GLN A 131 -11.21 2.14 9.11
C GLN A 131 -10.42 1.97 10.41
N GLY A 132 -9.09 1.99 10.37
CA GLY A 132 -8.26 1.83 11.58
C GLY A 132 -8.14 0.39 12.08
N ILE A 133 -8.45 -0.61 11.25
CA ILE A 133 -8.26 -2.05 11.53
C ILE A 133 -6.97 -2.55 10.88
N ASN A 134 -6.21 -3.37 11.60
CA ASN A 134 -4.92 -3.88 11.15
C ASN A 134 -5.02 -4.95 10.06
N TYR A 135 -4.15 -4.85 9.05
CA TYR A 135 -3.82 -5.93 8.13
C TYR A 135 -2.67 -6.75 8.72
N SER A 136 -2.97 -7.95 9.18
CA SER A 136 -2.05 -8.84 9.90
C SER A 136 -1.92 -10.15 9.14
N PRO A 137 -1.03 -10.24 8.15
CA PRO A 137 -1.09 -11.32 7.17
C PRO A 137 -0.76 -12.72 7.77
N PHE A 138 0.07 -12.83 8.80
CA PHE A 138 0.50 -14.12 9.36
C PHE A 138 -0.36 -14.59 10.55
N ALA A 139 -0.48 -15.91 10.72
CA ALA A 139 -1.23 -16.54 11.81
C ALA A 139 -0.45 -16.69 13.13
N ARG A 140 0.89 -16.59 13.08
CA ARG A 140 1.81 -17.05 14.13
C ARG A 140 1.63 -18.53 14.50
N LEU A 141 1.29 -19.34 13.52
CA LEU A 141 1.11 -20.78 13.67
C LEU A 141 2.14 -21.47 12.78
N TYR A 142 2.68 -22.57 13.28
CA TYR A 142 3.78 -23.28 12.66
C TYR A 142 3.47 -24.76 12.54
N TRP A 143 4.24 -25.49 11.73
CA TRP A 143 4.26 -26.94 11.82
C TRP A 143 4.67 -27.37 13.23
N VAL A 144 3.92 -28.31 13.82
CA VAL A 144 4.21 -28.86 15.14
C VAL A 144 4.64 -30.32 14.99
N ASN A 145 5.80 -30.65 15.55
CA ASN A 145 6.29 -32.02 15.58
C ASN A 145 5.29 -32.91 16.34
N PRO A 146 4.72 -33.97 15.72
CA PRO A 146 3.68 -34.79 16.35
C PRO A 146 4.18 -35.56 17.58
N ASN A 147 5.48 -35.82 17.69
CA ASN A 147 6.08 -36.58 18.78
C ASN A 147 6.56 -35.69 19.93
N THR A 148 7.16 -34.53 19.63
CA THR A 148 7.79 -33.67 20.65
C THR A 148 6.98 -32.43 21.01
N GLN A 149 5.98 -32.06 20.18
CA GLN A 149 5.23 -30.81 20.27
C GLN A 149 6.08 -29.54 20.05
N GLU A 150 7.30 -29.69 19.52
CA GLU A 150 8.15 -28.57 19.15
C GLU A 150 7.70 -27.96 17.81
N GLU A 151 7.68 -26.63 17.75
CA GLU A 151 7.35 -25.88 16.53
C GLU A 151 8.54 -25.80 15.56
N ASN A 152 8.27 -25.96 14.27
CA ASN A 152 9.23 -25.70 13.20
C ASN A 152 8.93 -24.35 12.55
N LEU A 153 9.72 -23.34 12.93
CA LEU A 153 9.59 -21.95 12.47
C LEU A 153 9.93 -21.74 10.99
N ASN A 154 10.29 -22.77 10.24
CA ASN A 154 10.48 -22.68 8.79
C ASN A 154 9.22 -23.05 7.99
N TRP A 155 8.15 -23.46 8.67
CA TRP A 155 6.88 -23.84 8.04
C TRP A 155 5.74 -23.11 8.73
N HIS A 156 5.35 -21.99 8.14
CA HIS A 156 4.33 -21.10 8.68
C HIS A 156 2.96 -21.49 8.12
N VAL A 157 2.01 -21.75 8.99
CA VAL A 157 0.64 -22.07 8.60
C VAL A 157 -0.04 -20.80 8.07
N GLU A 158 -0.66 -20.90 6.89
CA GLU A 158 -1.41 -19.81 6.29
C GLU A 158 -2.70 -19.56 7.11
N ALA A 159 -2.92 -18.29 7.46
CA ALA A 159 -4.02 -17.87 8.31
C ALA A 159 -5.39 -18.25 7.72
N ASP A 160 -5.54 -18.08 6.41
CA ASP A 160 -6.77 -18.42 5.67
C ASP A 160 -7.13 -19.91 5.73
N PHE A 161 -6.16 -20.79 5.96
CA PHE A 161 -6.39 -22.23 6.00
C PHE A 161 -6.91 -22.70 7.37
N THR A 162 -6.42 -22.09 8.46
CA THR A 162 -6.62 -22.60 9.82
C THR A 162 -7.56 -21.75 10.67
N LEU A 163 -7.60 -20.45 10.45
CA LEU A 163 -8.35 -19.55 11.32
C LEU A 163 -9.81 -19.48 10.91
N ALA A 164 -10.71 -19.61 11.89
CA ALA A 164 -12.14 -19.43 11.68
C ALA A 164 -12.48 -17.93 11.67
N MET A 165 -12.39 -17.34 10.49
CA MET A 165 -12.63 -15.92 10.25
C MET A 165 -14.08 -15.66 9.79
N ASP A 166 -14.50 -14.40 9.92
CA ASP A 166 -15.76 -13.93 9.35
C ASP A 166 -15.65 -13.66 7.84
N SER A 167 -16.74 -13.21 7.22
CA SER A 167 -16.80 -12.89 5.79
C SER A 167 -15.86 -11.75 5.35
N ASN A 168 -15.27 -11.01 6.28
CA ASN A 168 -14.28 -9.98 6.01
C ASN A 168 -12.84 -10.49 6.20
N GLY A 169 -12.65 -11.81 6.36
CA GLY A 169 -11.31 -12.34 6.53
C GLY A 169 -10.68 -11.92 7.85
N GLY A 170 -11.49 -11.56 8.84
CA GLY A 170 -11.04 -11.12 10.14
C GLY A 170 -11.59 -11.97 11.28
N HIS A 171 -10.92 -11.91 12.43
CA HIS A 171 -11.37 -12.55 13.66
C HIS A 171 -10.86 -11.78 14.88
N VAL A 172 -11.34 -12.20 16.05
CA VAL A 172 -10.92 -11.62 17.34
C VAL A 172 -9.94 -12.54 18.05
N ASN A 173 -8.75 -12.02 18.38
CA ASN A 173 -7.75 -12.77 19.16
C ASN A 173 -8.09 -12.81 20.67
N ASN A 174 -7.24 -13.49 21.45
CA ASN A 174 -7.38 -13.67 22.89
C ASN A 174 -7.25 -12.39 23.72
N VAL A 175 -6.80 -11.28 23.11
CA VAL A 175 -6.79 -9.94 23.72
C VAL A 175 -7.91 -9.06 23.17
N SER A 176 -8.98 -9.66 22.65
CA SER A 176 -10.19 -8.96 22.18
C SER A 176 -9.99 -8.04 20.98
N ARG A 177 -8.92 -8.24 20.18
CA ARG A 177 -8.61 -7.41 19.01
C ARG A 177 -9.15 -8.01 17.71
N TYR A 178 -9.97 -7.27 16.99
CA TYR A 178 -10.32 -7.61 15.61
C TYR A 178 -9.25 -7.18 14.61
N HIS A 179 -8.90 -8.04 13.67
CA HIS A 179 -7.87 -7.80 12.66
C HIS A 179 -8.09 -8.70 11.44
N TYR A 180 -7.57 -8.29 10.29
CA TYR A 180 -7.71 -9.02 9.03
C TYR A 180 -6.48 -9.90 8.76
N HIS A 181 -6.72 -11.15 8.34
CA HIS A 181 -5.72 -11.98 7.67
C HIS A 181 -6.01 -12.14 6.17
N ASN A 182 -7.25 -11.88 5.74
CA ASN A 182 -7.68 -11.90 4.35
C ASN A 182 -8.39 -10.58 4.00
N ILE A 183 -8.85 -10.40 2.77
CA ILE A 183 -9.54 -9.18 2.33
C ILE A 183 -10.89 -9.00 3.05
N PRO A 184 -11.26 -7.77 3.45
CA PRO A 184 -12.58 -7.39 3.94
C PRO A 184 -13.68 -7.49 2.88
N LYS A 185 -13.98 -8.70 2.40
CA LYS A 185 -14.81 -8.92 1.20
C LYS A 185 -16.22 -8.34 1.34
N ASP A 186 -16.88 -8.57 2.47
CA ASP A 186 -18.21 -8.04 2.71
C ASP A 186 -18.19 -6.51 2.77
N TYR A 187 -17.23 -5.90 3.46
CA TYR A 187 -17.05 -4.45 3.50
C TYR A 187 -16.79 -3.86 2.10
N PHE A 188 -15.90 -4.47 1.32
CA PHE A 188 -15.58 -4.02 -0.04
C PHE A 188 -16.81 -4.07 -0.96
N THR A 189 -17.63 -5.11 -0.82
CA THR A 189 -18.80 -5.33 -1.69
C THR A 189 -20.02 -4.53 -1.22
N ASN A 190 -20.31 -4.54 0.08
CA ASN A 190 -21.57 -4.06 0.63
C ASN A 190 -21.52 -2.60 1.06
N ASP A 191 -20.38 -2.10 1.51
CA ASP A 191 -20.24 -0.74 2.00
C ASP A 191 -19.55 0.14 0.95
N LEU A 192 -18.40 -0.30 0.42
CA LEU A 192 -17.64 0.45 -0.58
C LEU A 192 -18.14 0.26 -2.02
N LYS A 193 -18.92 -0.79 -2.29
CA LYS A 193 -19.45 -1.12 -3.62
C LYS A 193 -18.36 -1.28 -4.69
N ILE A 194 -17.22 -1.87 -4.33
CA ILE A 194 -16.14 -2.12 -5.29
C ILE A 194 -16.55 -3.27 -6.22
N ASP A 195 -16.88 -2.95 -7.46
CA ASP A 195 -17.41 -3.89 -8.47
C ASP A 195 -16.53 -4.02 -9.72
N GLY A 196 -15.38 -3.32 -9.75
CA GLY A 196 -14.44 -3.32 -10.86
C GLY A 196 -14.79 -2.39 -12.02
N THR A 197 -15.84 -1.58 -11.90
CA THR A 197 -16.16 -0.53 -12.89
C THR A 197 -15.26 0.70 -12.76
N GLN A 198 -14.64 0.89 -11.60
CA GLN A 198 -13.76 2.00 -11.27
C GLN A 198 -12.50 1.51 -10.56
N HIS A 199 -11.46 2.35 -10.54
CA HIS A 199 -10.29 2.12 -9.71
C HIS A 199 -10.71 2.00 -8.25
N SER A 200 -10.11 1.05 -7.52
CA SER A 200 -10.37 0.88 -6.09
C SER A 200 -9.98 2.16 -5.33
N PRO A 201 -10.72 2.56 -4.28
CA PRO A 201 -10.30 3.66 -3.43
C PRO A 201 -9.07 3.27 -2.58
N ILE A 202 -8.43 4.23 -1.93
CA ILE A 202 -7.44 3.94 -0.89
C ILE A 202 -8.11 3.19 0.27
N LEU A 203 -7.58 2.02 0.61
CA LEU A 203 -8.07 1.12 1.65
C LEU A 203 -7.22 1.13 2.91
N GLY A 204 -6.18 1.95 2.96
CA GLY A 204 -5.25 2.07 4.07
C GLY A 204 -3.85 2.43 3.62
N TYR A 205 -2.92 2.36 4.56
CA TYR A 205 -1.50 2.60 4.32
C TYR A 205 -0.68 1.49 4.98
N ALA A 206 0.35 1.04 4.28
CA ALA A 206 1.32 0.07 4.78
C ALA A 206 2.24 0.71 5.82
N ALA A 207 2.90 -0.12 6.62
CA ALA A 207 3.85 0.32 7.65
C ALA A 207 5.03 1.13 7.09
N ASP A 208 5.29 1.00 5.79
CA ASP A 208 6.31 1.76 5.06
C ASP A 208 5.79 3.04 4.39
N GLY A 209 4.51 3.35 4.57
CA GLY A 209 3.85 4.59 4.14
C GLY A 209 3.16 4.52 2.78
N PHE A 210 3.37 3.47 1.98
CA PHE A 210 2.70 3.34 0.68
C PHE A 210 1.19 3.05 0.82
N PRO A 211 0.34 3.60 -0.07
CA PRO A 211 -1.09 3.34 -0.05
C PRO A 211 -1.41 1.88 -0.43
N ILE A 212 -2.53 1.40 0.09
CA ILE A 212 -3.06 0.06 -0.18
C ILE A 212 -4.36 0.19 -0.97
N TYR A 213 -4.47 -0.54 -2.08
CA TYR A 213 -5.68 -0.63 -2.90
C TYR A 213 -6.16 -2.08 -3.01
N TYR A 214 -7.37 -2.28 -3.54
CA TYR A 214 -7.85 -3.60 -3.96
C TYR A 214 -7.56 -3.81 -5.45
N LYS A 215 -7.66 -5.06 -5.90
CA LYS A 215 -7.22 -5.55 -7.22
C LYS A 215 -7.70 -4.78 -8.45
N TYR A 216 -8.76 -3.97 -8.36
CA TYR A 216 -9.26 -3.21 -9.50
C TYR A 216 -8.49 -1.90 -9.66
N LEU A 217 -7.62 -1.87 -10.66
CA LEU A 217 -6.63 -0.81 -10.88
C LEU A 217 -6.64 -0.38 -12.34
N TYR A 218 -6.01 0.75 -12.65
CA TYR A 218 -5.80 1.15 -14.03
C TYR A 218 -4.89 0.15 -14.76
N THR A 219 -5.30 -0.22 -15.97
CA THR A 219 -4.50 -1.12 -16.82
C THR A 219 -3.21 -0.42 -17.27
N ASP A 220 -3.31 0.84 -17.71
CA ASP A 220 -2.15 1.66 -18.06
C ASP A 220 -1.52 2.25 -16.80
N ALA A 221 -0.23 1.96 -16.59
CA ALA A 221 0.55 2.43 -15.45
C ALA A 221 0.92 3.93 -15.55
N THR A 222 0.94 4.49 -16.75
CA THR A 222 1.77 5.66 -17.08
C THR A 222 0.98 6.92 -17.35
N THR A 223 -0.29 6.81 -17.81
CA THR A 223 -1.08 7.98 -18.17
C THR A 223 -2.44 8.02 -17.49
N LYS A 224 -2.77 9.18 -16.91
CA LYS A 224 -4.13 9.49 -16.47
C LYS A 224 -4.99 9.77 -17.69
N ALA A 225 -5.57 8.72 -18.27
CA ALA A 225 -6.55 8.87 -19.33
C ALA A 225 -7.83 9.54 -18.79
N SER A 226 -8.52 10.33 -19.63
CA SER A 226 -9.83 10.90 -19.28
C SER A 226 -10.91 9.84 -19.04
N ASN A 227 -10.71 8.63 -19.56
CA ASN A 227 -11.54 7.45 -19.32
C ASN A 227 -10.63 6.20 -19.25
N PRO A 228 -9.99 5.95 -18.09
CA PRO A 228 -9.00 4.89 -17.94
C PRO A 228 -9.66 3.51 -17.90
N THR A 229 -9.05 2.54 -18.59
CA THR A 229 -9.45 1.14 -18.48
C THR A 229 -9.06 0.60 -17.12
N VAL A 230 -9.98 -0.12 -16.47
CA VAL A 230 -9.76 -0.81 -15.19
C VAL A 230 -9.68 -2.31 -15.44
N SER A 231 -8.78 -3.00 -14.72
CA SER A 231 -8.63 -4.45 -14.76
C SER A 231 -8.42 -5.00 -13.36
N ALA A 232 -8.73 -6.28 -13.16
CA ALA A 232 -8.43 -7.00 -11.92
C ALA A 232 -7.01 -7.56 -11.98
N PHE A 233 -6.21 -7.30 -10.95
CA PHE A 233 -4.83 -7.75 -10.80
C PHE A 233 -4.72 -8.95 -9.85
N THR A 234 -3.68 -9.76 -10.02
CA THR A 234 -3.37 -10.93 -9.16
C THR A 234 -1.96 -10.82 -8.61
N SER A 235 -1.69 -11.51 -7.51
CA SER A 235 -0.44 -11.36 -6.74
C SER A 235 0.84 -11.84 -7.44
N GLY A 236 0.73 -12.62 -8.51
CA GLY A 236 1.86 -13.29 -9.17
C GLY A 236 2.43 -14.50 -8.45
N TYR A 237 1.78 -14.96 -7.38
CA TYR A 237 2.13 -16.20 -6.69
C TYR A 237 1.25 -17.37 -7.10
N SER A 238 1.87 -18.54 -7.16
CA SER A 238 1.23 -19.81 -7.48
C SER A 238 1.59 -20.87 -6.45
N LEU A 239 0.72 -21.86 -6.28
CA LEU A 239 1.00 -23.03 -5.47
C LEU A 239 2.06 -23.89 -6.19
N LYS A 240 3.12 -24.28 -5.47
CA LYS A 240 4.15 -25.18 -5.97
C LYS A 240 3.54 -26.51 -6.39
N GLN A 241 4.16 -27.16 -7.36
CA GLN A 241 3.75 -28.50 -7.79
C GLN A 241 4.57 -29.58 -7.09
N GLY A 242 3.97 -30.75 -6.87
CA GLY A 242 4.62 -31.90 -6.25
C GLY A 242 4.41 -31.98 -4.74
N ASN A 243 5.41 -32.53 -4.04
CA ASN A 243 5.33 -32.81 -2.61
C ASN A 243 6.36 -31.98 -1.82
N ARG A 244 5.99 -31.63 -0.59
CA ARG A 244 6.88 -31.07 0.42
C ARG A 244 8.01 -32.07 0.73
N PRO A 245 9.21 -31.58 1.08
CA PRO A 245 10.38 -32.42 1.31
C PRO A 245 10.42 -33.05 2.71
N GLY A 246 9.46 -32.75 3.59
CA GLY A 246 9.45 -33.22 4.97
C GLY A 246 9.20 -34.72 5.12
N ASP A 247 9.31 -35.18 6.36
CA ASP A 247 9.13 -36.59 6.78
C ASP A 247 7.84 -36.80 7.60
N GLY A 248 7.00 -35.77 7.73
CA GLY A 248 5.80 -35.79 8.55
C GLY A 248 6.07 -35.78 10.05
N VAL A 249 7.33 -35.55 10.47
CA VAL A 249 7.73 -35.49 11.88
C VAL A 249 8.46 -34.17 12.17
N THR A 250 9.60 -33.94 11.52
CA THR A 250 10.42 -32.73 11.67
C THR A 250 9.94 -31.58 10.80
N ALA A 251 9.31 -31.88 9.67
CA ALA A 251 8.71 -30.93 8.74
C ALA A 251 7.49 -31.58 8.05
N PRO A 252 6.53 -30.80 7.53
CA PRO A 252 5.37 -31.33 6.84
C PRO A 252 5.77 -32.07 5.55
N ASP A 253 5.14 -33.20 5.31
CA ASP A 253 5.22 -33.96 4.07
C ASP A 253 3.93 -33.79 3.24
N GLY A 254 3.73 -34.65 2.23
CA GLY A 254 2.55 -34.61 1.37
C GLY A 254 2.61 -33.55 0.26
N ALA A 255 1.50 -33.38 -0.46
CA ALA A 255 1.42 -32.42 -1.57
C ALA A 255 1.48 -30.97 -1.07
N TYR A 256 2.03 -30.07 -1.87
CA TYR A 256 1.80 -28.64 -1.67
C TYR A 256 0.30 -28.38 -1.86
N ASP A 257 -0.39 -27.91 -0.81
CA ASP A 257 -1.85 -27.73 -0.79
C ASP A 257 -2.29 -26.34 -0.30
N GLY A 258 -1.34 -25.48 0.07
CA GLY A 258 -1.60 -24.11 0.53
C GLY A 258 -1.74 -23.99 2.04
N THR A 259 -1.61 -25.09 2.78
CA THR A 259 -1.59 -25.05 4.26
C THR A 259 -0.46 -24.17 4.79
N TYR A 260 0.69 -24.13 4.11
CA TYR A 260 1.84 -23.33 4.53
C TYR A 260 2.15 -22.20 3.54
N ILE A 261 2.66 -21.09 4.06
CA ILE A 261 3.21 -19.98 3.27
C ILE A 261 4.29 -20.50 2.31
N GLU A 262 5.12 -21.42 2.78
CA GLU A 262 6.21 -22.04 2.01
C GLU A 262 5.72 -22.93 0.86
N ASP A 263 4.42 -23.22 0.77
CA ASP A 263 3.86 -23.96 -0.36
C ASP A 263 3.76 -23.09 -1.63
N TYR A 264 3.90 -21.77 -1.50
CA TYR A 264 3.76 -20.85 -2.61
C TYR A 264 5.11 -20.40 -3.16
N GLU A 265 5.13 -20.08 -4.45
CA GLU A 265 6.28 -19.48 -5.13
C GLU A 265 5.85 -18.30 -5.99
N TYR A 266 6.70 -17.27 -6.06
CA TYR A 266 6.48 -16.15 -6.96
C TYR A 266 6.85 -16.57 -8.38
N THR A 267 5.85 -16.57 -9.27
CA THR A 267 6.00 -16.98 -10.66
C THR A 267 6.06 -15.80 -11.64
N GLY A 268 5.97 -14.57 -11.12
CA GLY A 268 5.90 -13.35 -11.92
C GLY A 268 4.48 -13.00 -12.36
N ALA A 269 4.11 -11.73 -12.24
CA ALA A 269 2.88 -11.16 -12.80
C ALA A 269 3.02 -9.64 -12.98
N ASP A 270 1.88 -8.94 -13.08
CA ASP A 270 1.79 -7.48 -13.13
C ASP A 270 2.10 -6.80 -11.79
N LEU A 271 2.08 -7.56 -10.68
CA LEU A 271 2.52 -7.13 -9.36
C LEU A 271 3.88 -7.75 -9.06
N ASP A 272 4.72 -7.01 -8.33
CA ASP A 272 6.04 -7.47 -7.90
C ASP A 272 5.95 -8.54 -6.79
N GLU A 273 7.11 -9.04 -6.37
CA GLU A 273 7.21 -10.06 -5.31
C GLU A 273 6.65 -9.59 -3.95
N CYS A 274 6.45 -8.30 -3.75
CA CYS A 274 5.78 -7.75 -2.56
C CYS A 274 4.31 -7.40 -2.81
N GLY A 275 3.71 -7.86 -3.91
CA GLY A 275 2.30 -7.62 -4.21
C GLY A 275 1.97 -6.16 -4.49
N GLY A 276 2.94 -5.37 -4.97
CA GLY A 276 2.73 -3.97 -5.34
C GLY A 276 3.21 -3.65 -6.75
N ARG A 277 2.95 -2.42 -7.18
CA ARG A 277 3.42 -1.90 -8.46
C ARG A 277 3.50 -0.38 -8.42
N PHE A 278 4.27 0.19 -9.35
CA PHE A 278 4.21 1.62 -9.62
C PHE A 278 3.19 1.91 -10.73
N ALA A 279 2.25 2.81 -10.48
CA ALA A 279 1.32 3.32 -11.48
C ALA A 279 0.61 4.60 -11.02
N VAL A 280 0.01 5.30 -11.99
CA VAL A 280 -0.95 6.39 -11.73
C VAL A 280 -2.23 5.86 -11.07
N THR A 281 -2.83 6.67 -10.21
CA THR A 281 -4.11 6.40 -9.52
C THR A 281 -4.96 7.69 -9.51
N PRO A 282 -6.25 7.65 -9.16
CA PRO A 282 -7.04 8.88 -8.99
C PRO A 282 -6.39 9.91 -8.06
N GLU A 283 -5.84 9.44 -6.94
CA GLU A 283 -5.24 10.23 -5.86
C GLU A 283 -3.78 10.62 -6.15
N TYR A 284 -3.05 9.78 -6.89
CA TYR A 284 -1.66 10.00 -7.30
C TYR A 284 -1.57 10.05 -8.84
N PRO A 285 -1.99 11.16 -9.46
CA PRO A 285 -2.07 11.28 -10.92
C PRO A 285 -0.70 11.27 -11.61
N ASN A 286 0.37 11.54 -10.84
CA ASN A 286 1.76 11.50 -11.31
C ASN A 286 2.47 10.17 -11.02
N GLY A 287 1.70 9.19 -10.51
CA GLY A 287 2.19 7.88 -10.13
C GLY A 287 2.63 7.79 -8.68
N THR A 288 2.40 6.62 -8.08
CA THR A 288 3.01 6.19 -6.82
C THR A 288 3.27 4.70 -6.90
N TYR A 289 4.20 4.20 -6.07
CA TYR A 289 4.15 2.78 -5.73
C TYR A 289 3.00 2.55 -4.75
N TYR A 290 2.35 1.41 -4.89
CA TYR A 290 1.27 1.03 -4.00
C TYR A 290 1.15 -0.48 -3.92
N TYR A 291 0.57 -0.93 -2.80
CA TYR A 291 0.28 -2.32 -2.54
C TYR A 291 -1.12 -2.69 -2.96
N VAL A 292 -1.31 -3.97 -3.30
CA VAL A 292 -2.58 -4.47 -3.81
C VAL A 292 -3.03 -5.65 -2.98
N LEU A 293 -4.24 -5.54 -2.43
CA LEU A 293 -4.99 -6.65 -1.88
C LEU A 293 -5.59 -7.46 -3.02
N THR A 294 -5.37 -8.77 -3.02
CA THR A 294 -5.76 -9.66 -4.13
C THR A 294 -6.68 -10.78 -3.67
N ASP A 295 -7.37 -11.43 -4.62
CA ASP A 295 -8.25 -12.58 -4.35
C ASP A 295 -7.51 -13.92 -4.38
N ASN A 296 -6.22 -13.90 -4.68
CA ASN A 296 -5.34 -15.05 -4.63
C ASN A 296 -4.20 -14.78 -3.66
N TRP A 297 -3.62 -15.86 -3.12
CA TRP A 297 -2.52 -15.76 -2.17
C TRP A 297 -1.31 -15.03 -2.79
N PRO A 298 -0.61 -14.14 -2.04
CA PRO A 298 -1.02 -13.64 -0.74
C PRO A 298 -2.15 -12.60 -0.86
N TYR A 299 -3.23 -12.76 -0.09
CA TYR A 299 -4.36 -11.81 -0.08
C TYR A 299 -3.97 -10.42 0.46
N ILE A 300 -3.10 -10.43 1.47
CA ILE A 300 -2.42 -9.26 2.03
C ILE A 300 -0.92 -9.47 1.78
N PRO A 301 -0.19 -8.49 1.22
CA PRO A 301 1.24 -8.59 0.96
C PRO A 301 2.10 -9.06 2.14
N ARG A 302 3.25 -9.66 1.81
CA ARG A 302 4.17 -10.30 2.77
C ARG A 302 5.53 -9.60 2.92
N CYS A 303 5.72 -8.47 2.23
CA CYS A 303 6.95 -7.69 2.35
C CYS A 303 6.74 -6.22 1.97
N PHE A 304 7.73 -5.41 2.33
CA PHE A 304 7.80 -3.98 2.07
C PHE A 304 8.87 -3.64 1.04
N LYS A 305 8.64 -2.53 0.34
CA LYS A 305 9.48 -1.92 -0.70
C LYS A 305 9.78 -0.46 -0.36
N GLY A 306 9.18 0.08 0.69
CA GLY A 306 9.58 1.34 1.29
C GLY A 306 10.87 1.21 2.07
N LYS A 307 11.70 2.24 1.95
CA LYS A 307 13.02 2.32 2.58
C LYS A 307 12.96 2.31 4.10
N TYR A 308 11.88 2.84 4.67
CA TYR A 308 11.65 2.90 6.10
C TYR A 308 10.31 2.28 6.42
N VAL A 309 10.33 1.32 7.33
CA VAL A 309 9.15 0.67 7.88
C VAL A 309 9.06 1.11 9.34
N ASP A 310 7.96 1.76 9.73
CA ASP A 310 7.92 2.43 11.04
C ASP A 310 7.67 1.45 12.20
N ASN A 311 8.32 1.72 13.34
CA ASN A 311 8.27 0.83 14.50
C ASN A 311 6.90 0.79 15.20
N SER A 312 6.01 1.77 14.98
CA SER A 312 4.65 1.74 15.53
C SER A 312 3.82 0.53 15.04
N PHE A 313 4.23 -0.10 13.95
CA PHE A 313 3.62 -1.32 13.40
C PHE A 313 4.19 -2.62 14.01
N GLN A 314 5.20 -2.52 14.87
CA GLN A 314 5.79 -3.70 15.52
C GLN A 314 4.88 -4.24 16.62
N ILE A 315 4.85 -5.57 16.76
CA ILE A 315 3.95 -6.26 17.67
C ILE A 315 4.74 -6.86 18.83
N SER A 316 4.96 -6.07 19.89
CA SER A 316 5.31 -6.56 21.24
C SER A 316 5.51 -5.38 22.19
N PRO A 317 5.29 -5.55 23.50
CA PRO A 317 5.71 -4.57 24.48
C PRO A 317 7.24 -4.39 24.46
N GLY A 318 7.73 -3.15 24.38
CA GLY A 318 9.16 -2.86 24.41
C GLY A 318 9.83 -2.77 23.04
N CYS A 319 9.06 -2.79 21.95
CA CYS A 319 9.55 -2.35 20.64
C CYS A 319 9.98 -0.87 20.69
N PRO A 320 10.97 -0.46 19.87
CA PRO A 320 11.35 0.94 19.76
C PRO A 320 10.17 1.83 19.36
N ASP A 321 10.19 3.09 19.79
CA ASP A 321 9.21 4.08 19.36
C ASP A 321 9.32 4.36 17.85
N SER A 322 8.28 4.99 17.29
CA SER A 322 8.29 5.48 15.91
C SER A 322 9.49 6.38 15.63
N THR A 323 10.07 6.22 14.44
CA THR A 323 11.18 7.04 13.92
C THR A 323 10.77 7.87 12.71
N ALA A 324 9.50 7.80 12.29
CA ALA A 324 8.98 8.46 11.10
C ALA A 324 9.35 9.95 10.98
N ALA A 325 9.30 10.72 12.07
CA ALA A 325 9.64 12.15 12.03
C ALA A 325 11.09 12.42 11.56
N GLN A 326 12.01 11.50 11.83
CA GLN A 326 13.40 11.59 11.39
C GLN A 326 13.61 10.92 10.01
N ASP A 327 12.94 9.80 9.78
CA ASP A 327 13.20 8.95 8.61
C ASP A 327 12.52 9.46 7.34
N CYS A 328 11.34 10.06 7.47
CA CYS A 328 10.49 10.35 6.32
C CYS A 328 11.02 11.51 5.46
N SER A 329 10.88 11.38 4.14
CA SER A 329 11.20 12.45 3.20
C SER A 329 10.28 13.64 3.41
N THR A 330 10.81 14.86 3.37
CA THR A 330 10.02 16.10 3.33
C THR A 330 9.57 16.47 1.92
N VAL A 331 10.04 15.74 0.91
CA VAL A 331 9.74 15.99 -0.50
C VAL A 331 8.72 14.97 -0.97
N ALA A 332 7.56 15.46 -1.41
CA ALA A 332 6.56 14.66 -2.10
C ALA A 332 7.13 14.08 -3.38
N VAL A 333 6.88 12.80 -3.64
CA VAL A 333 7.19 12.18 -4.94
C VAL A 333 6.22 12.77 -5.97
N THR A 334 6.58 13.90 -6.57
CA THR A 334 5.69 14.65 -7.46
C THR A 334 5.73 14.18 -8.91
N SER A 335 6.63 13.26 -9.31
CA SER A 335 6.56 12.55 -10.60
C SER A 335 7.69 11.52 -10.75
N ILE A 336 7.45 10.45 -11.53
CA ILE A 336 8.53 9.68 -12.20
C ILE A 336 8.77 10.24 -13.61
N ASN A 337 8.66 11.55 -13.75
CA ASN A 337 9.06 12.29 -14.94
C ASN A 337 9.57 13.67 -14.52
N ALA A 338 10.57 13.69 -13.65
CA ALA A 338 11.69 14.52 -14.04
C ALA A 338 12.42 13.64 -15.08
N ASN A 339 12.29 13.84 -16.39
CA ASN A 339 12.90 14.95 -17.10
C ASN A 339 14.29 15.35 -16.54
N VAL A 340 14.96 14.42 -15.85
CA VAL A 340 16.36 14.52 -15.39
C VAL A 340 17.27 14.92 -16.55
N PHE A 341 16.89 14.50 -17.77
CA PHE A 341 17.57 14.83 -19.02
C PHE A 341 16.86 15.88 -19.87
N ASP A 342 15.78 16.54 -19.44
CA ASP A 342 15.10 17.54 -20.28
C ASP A 342 15.97 18.76 -20.56
N ASP A 343 16.72 19.21 -19.56
CA ASP A 343 17.75 20.23 -19.72
C ASP A 343 18.85 19.80 -20.71
N LEU A 344 18.91 18.49 -21.01
CA LEU A 344 19.81 17.85 -21.95
C LEU A 344 19.12 17.46 -23.27
N LYS A 345 17.79 17.58 -23.42
CA LYS A 345 17.04 17.24 -24.64
C LYS A 345 17.56 17.94 -25.88
N ASN A 346 17.95 19.21 -25.73
CA ASN A 346 18.52 20.02 -26.81
C ASN A 346 20.06 19.97 -26.86
N LYS A 347 20.69 19.23 -25.94
CA LYS A 347 22.16 19.12 -25.80
C LYS A 347 22.68 17.72 -26.12
N LEU A 348 21.81 16.72 -26.17
CA LEU A 348 22.09 15.34 -26.52
C LEU A 348 21.65 15.04 -27.95
N ASP A 349 22.29 14.03 -28.55
CA ASP A 349 21.73 13.40 -29.74
C ASP A 349 20.37 12.77 -29.42
N SER A 350 19.41 12.92 -30.34
CA SER A 350 18.03 12.45 -30.19
C SER A 350 17.91 10.97 -29.80
N LYS A 351 18.72 10.07 -30.38
CA LYS A 351 18.66 8.63 -30.07
C LYS A 351 19.26 8.32 -28.72
N LEU A 352 20.29 9.07 -28.30
CA LEU A 352 20.87 8.93 -26.98
C LEU A 352 19.90 9.48 -25.92
N TYR A 353 19.30 10.64 -26.17
CA TYR A 353 18.28 11.19 -25.28
C TYR A 353 17.12 10.20 -25.10
N GLU A 354 16.58 9.63 -26.18
CA GLU A 354 15.53 8.59 -26.10
C GLU A 354 15.97 7.43 -25.20
N LYS A 355 17.19 6.90 -25.38
CA LYS A 355 17.72 5.80 -24.55
C LYS A 355 17.92 6.17 -23.08
N LEU A 356 18.25 7.43 -22.78
CA LEU A 356 18.46 7.91 -21.42
C LEU A 356 17.15 8.29 -20.73
N ASN A 357 16.20 8.80 -21.49
CA ASN A 357 14.88 9.20 -21.01
C ASN A 357 14.05 7.99 -20.56
N ASP A 358 14.33 6.81 -21.12
CA ASP A 358 13.72 5.55 -20.69
C ASP A 358 14.33 4.98 -19.39
N LEU A 359 15.41 5.58 -18.87
CA LEU A 359 16.07 5.08 -17.67
C LEU A 359 15.46 5.63 -16.39
N ASP A 360 14.98 4.72 -15.56
CA ASP A 360 14.57 5.04 -14.21
C ASP A 360 15.79 5.15 -13.27
N PHE A 361 16.06 6.37 -12.82
CA PHE A 361 17.08 6.70 -11.83
C PHE A 361 16.52 6.80 -10.39
N GLY A 362 15.20 6.69 -10.20
CA GLY A 362 14.52 6.82 -8.92
C GLY A 362 14.29 8.28 -8.50
N SER A 363 13.29 8.49 -7.64
CA SER A 363 12.82 9.80 -7.19
C SER A 363 13.88 10.65 -6.48
N ARG A 364 14.91 10.02 -5.89
CA ARG A 364 16.03 10.71 -5.24
C ARG A 364 16.75 11.72 -6.14
N TYR A 365 16.77 11.49 -7.46
CA TYR A 365 17.50 12.33 -8.41
C TYR A 365 16.60 13.24 -9.24
N ALA A 366 15.28 13.23 -9.00
CA ALA A 366 14.32 13.96 -9.81
C ALA A 366 14.63 15.47 -9.91
N ASP A 367 15.02 16.10 -8.80
CA ASP A 367 15.39 17.52 -8.76
C ASP A 367 16.91 17.77 -8.69
N ALA A 368 17.71 16.71 -8.83
CA ALA A 368 19.15 16.80 -8.64
C ALA A 368 19.84 17.30 -9.92
N LYS A 369 20.65 18.36 -9.79
CA LYS A 369 21.48 18.83 -10.91
C LYS A 369 22.47 17.76 -11.33
N ILE A 370 22.55 17.48 -12.63
CA ILE A 370 23.60 16.62 -13.21
C ILE A 370 24.92 17.40 -13.20
N ASN A 371 25.94 16.85 -12.57
CA ASN A 371 27.30 17.40 -12.56
C ASN A 371 28.15 16.79 -13.68
N GLN A 372 28.06 15.47 -13.88
CA GLN A 372 28.89 14.74 -14.83
C GLN A 372 28.19 13.46 -15.33
N ILE A 373 28.45 13.09 -16.59
CA ILE A 373 28.07 11.80 -17.16
C ILE A 373 29.35 11.08 -17.59
N LYS A 374 29.49 9.81 -17.17
CA LYS A 374 30.58 8.92 -17.55
C LYS A 374 30.02 7.65 -18.18
N ILE A 375 30.77 7.10 -19.13
CA ILE A 375 30.37 5.91 -19.87
C ILE A 375 31.54 4.97 -19.91
N TYR A 376 31.25 3.72 -19.56
CA TYR A 376 32.22 2.64 -19.50
C TYR A 376 31.83 1.55 -20.49
N THR A 377 32.79 1.02 -21.22
CA THR A 377 32.61 -0.22 -21.98
C THR A 377 32.33 -1.39 -21.03
N THR A 378 31.85 -2.51 -21.56
CA THR A 378 31.52 -3.70 -20.74
C THR A 378 32.72 -4.34 -20.04
N ASP A 379 33.94 -4.06 -20.51
CA ASP A 379 35.20 -4.45 -19.86
C ASP A 379 35.66 -3.48 -18.76
N GLY A 380 34.87 -2.43 -18.50
CA GLY A 380 35.13 -1.44 -17.44
C GLY A 380 36.05 -0.30 -17.87
N SER A 381 36.50 -0.24 -19.13
CA SER A 381 37.29 0.89 -19.61
C SER A 381 36.42 2.15 -19.76
N LEU A 382 36.94 3.32 -19.38
CA LEU A 382 36.24 4.59 -19.55
C LEU A 382 36.20 4.96 -21.03
N ALA A 383 35.02 4.84 -21.65
CA ALA A 383 34.78 5.21 -23.04
C ALA A 383 34.60 6.72 -23.20
N TYR A 384 33.97 7.36 -22.20
CA TYR A 384 33.65 8.78 -22.24
C TYR A 384 33.45 9.35 -20.83
N ALA A 385 33.85 10.61 -20.63
CA ALA A 385 33.46 11.42 -19.46
C ALA A 385 33.22 12.86 -19.90
N SER A 386 32.10 13.45 -19.48
CA SER A 386 31.79 14.83 -19.80
C SER A 386 32.66 15.80 -19.00
N ASN A 387 33.17 16.85 -19.64
CA ASN A 387 33.88 17.95 -18.97
C ASN A 387 32.92 18.93 -18.27
N SER A 388 31.67 19.00 -18.75
CA SER A 388 30.53 19.73 -18.16
C SER A 388 29.22 19.19 -18.77
N THR A 389 28.05 19.61 -18.27
CA THR A 389 26.72 19.23 -18.82
C THR A 389 26.49 19.62 -20.29
N ASN A 390 27.40 20.39 -20.90
CA ASN A 390 27.15 21.09 -22.17
C ASN A 390 27.89 20.52 -23.38
N GLU A 391 28.68 19.44 -23.24
CA GLU A 391 29.50 18.93 -24.36
C GLU A 391 29.52 17.39 -24.42
N LEU A 392 28.38 16.80 -24.78
CA LEU A 392 28.29 15.37 -25.13
C LEU A 392 28.39 15.20 -26.66
N ASN A 393 29.49 14.63 -27.15
CA ASN A 393 29.67 14.28 -28.56
C ASN A 393 29.21 12.83 -28.79
N SER A 394 28.14 12.66 -29.58
CA SER A 394 27.44 11.39 -29.80
C SER A 394 28.19 10.36 -30.66
N ASN A 395 29.27 10.77 -31.33
CA ASN A 395 29.96 9.90 -32.29
C ASN A 395 30.66 8.69 -31.65
N THR A 396 30.95 8.71 -30.34
CA THR A 396 31.62 7.60 -29.63
C THR A 396 30.67 6.48 -29.22
N MET A 397 29.35 6.69 -29.34
CA MET A 397 28.32 5.93 -28.64
C MET A 397 27.48 5.02 -29.54
N HIS A 398 27.42 5.33 -30.83
CA HIS A 398 26.59 4.58 -31.78
C HIS A 398 27.04 3.13 -31.97
N ASP A 399 28.31 2.82 -31.68
CA ASP A 399 28.90 1.50 -31.95
C ASP A 399 28.85 0.55 -30.75
N LEU A 400 28.43 1.02 -29.56
CA LEU A 400 28.42 0.21 -28.35
C LEU A 400 27.09 -0.57 -28.20
N LYS A 401 27.16 -1.90 -28.35
CA LYS A 401 26.02 -2.81 -28.12
C LYS A 401 25.58 -2.89 -26.65
N SER A 402 26.51 -2.71 -25.73
CA SER A 402 26.24 -2.61 -24.30
C SER A 402 27.32 -1.77 -23.63
N PHE A 403 26.96 -1.01 -22.60
CA PHE A 403 27.85 -0.16 -21.84
C PHE A 403 27.28 0.11 -20.45
N TYR A 404 28.07 0.69 -19.55
CA TYR A 404 27.59 1.24 -18.29
C TYR A 404 27.58 2.76 -18.37
N ILE A 405 26.49 3.40 -17.96
CA ILE A 405 26.43 4.83 -17.77
C ILE A 405 26.44 5.14 -16.28
N GLN A 406 27.32 6.03 -15.86
CA GLN A 406 27.30 6.63 -14.53
C GLN A 406 26.90 8.10 -14.66
N VAL A 407 25.90 8.51 -13.88
CA VAL A 407 25.46 9.89 -13.77
C VAL A 407 25.80 10.36 -12.36
N ASP A 408 26.63 11.39 -12.29
CA ASP A 408 26.99 12.06 -11.05
C ASP A 408 26.08 13.28 -10.88
N PHE A 409 25.23 13.22 -9.87
CA PHE A 409 24.30 14.26 -9.46
C PHE A 409 24.88 15.12 -8.33
N SER A 410 24.23 16.25 -8.07
CA SER A 410 24.53 17.12 -6.91
C SER A 410 24.35 16.42 -5.55
N ASN A 411 23.56 15.36 -5.46
CA ASN A 411 23.23 14.65 -4.22
C ASN A 411 23.63 13.15 -4.24
N GLY A 412 24.49 12.73 -5.16
CA GLY A 412 24.98 11.35 -5.25
C GLY A 412 25.40 10.94 -6.66
N SER A 413 25.70 9.67 -6.86
CA SER A 413 26.01 9.10 -8.17
C SER A 413 25.31 7.76 -8.36
N ILE A 414 24.94 7.43 -9.59
CA ILE A 414 24.29 6.16 -9.92
C ILE A 414 24.83 5.62 -11.23
N THR A 415 25.02 4.31 -11.28
CA THR A 415 25.51 3.60 -12.47
C THR A 415 24.46 2.59 -12.93
N LYS A 416 24.13 2.62 -14.22
CA LYS A 416 23.19 1.70 -14.87
C LYS A 416 23.86 1.01 -16.04
N LYS A 417 23.54 -0.26 -16.26
CA LYS A 417 23.94 -0.99 -17.46
C LYS A 417 22.91 -0.72 -18.56
N ILE A 418 23.39 -0.35 -19.74
CA ILE A 418 22.59 -0.17 -20.94
C ILE A 418 22.92 -1.29 -21.91
N SER A 419 21.88 -1.98 -22.39
CA SER A 419 22.00 -3.00 -23.43
C SER A 419 21.09 -2.58 -24.59
N ALA A 420 21.63 -2.57 -25.81
CA ALA A 420 20.87 -2.27 -27.02
C ALA A 420 19.97 -3.44 -27.43
#